data_AF-A0A537ZD82-F1
#
_entry.id   AF-A0A537ZD82-F1
#
_cell.length_a   1.000
_cell.length_b   1.000
_cell.length_c   1.000
_cell.angle_alpha   90.00
_cell.angle_beta   90.00
_cell.angle_gamma   90.00
#
_symmetry.space_group_name_H-M   'P 1'
#
loop_
_entity.id
_entity.type
_entity.pdbx_description
1 polymer ?
#
loop_
_entity_poly.entity_id
_entity_poly.type
_entity_poly.pdbx_seq_one_letter_code
_entity_poly.pdbx_strand_id
1 'polypeptide(L)' 'MAGVVDWLSPSFLGVRTDDGLYRFMHTFDASVGVGHHIFAEGLDQEDTEQAWASWLTKLFT' A
#
# COMPACT_ATOMS: atom_id res chain seq x y z
N MET A 1 -2.42 11.38 -12.26
CA MET A 1 -1.10 11.00 -11.70
C MET A 1 -0.69 9.68 -12.34
N ALA A 2 0.62 9.48 -12.56
CA ALA A 2 1.14 8.26 -13.17
C ALA A 2 1.92 7.46 -12.10
N GLY A 3 1.70 6.15 -12.04
CA GLY A 3 2.45 5.24 -11.19
C GLY A 3 3.28 4.28 -12.04
N VAL A 4 4.46 3.91 -11.55
CA VAL A 4 5.27 2.84 -12.13
C VAL A 4 5.03 1.57 -11.33
N VAL A 5 4.64 0.51 -12.02
CA VAL A 5 4.46 -0.82 -11.42
C VAL A 5 5.80 -1.55 -11.40
N ASP A 6 6.24 -1.94 -10.21
CA ASP A 6 7.37 -2.83 -10.02
C ASP A 6 6.83 -4.24 -9.71
N TRP A 7 6.94 -5.15 -10.67
CA TRP A 7 6.54 -6.55 -10.49
C TRP A 7 7.78 -7.41 -10.23
N LEU A 8 7.75 -8.20 -9.16
CA LEU A 8 8.84 -9.12 -8.81
C LEU A 8 8.41 -10.59 -8.86
N SER A 9 7.21 -10.91 -8.38
CA SER A 9 6.69 -12.28 -8.32
C SER A 9 5.16 -12.28 -8.13
N PRO A 10 4.49 -13.43 -8.25
CA PRO A 10 3.06 -13.53 -7.90
C PRO A 10 2.72 -13.14 -6.46
N SER A 11 3.70 -13.16 -5.55
CA SER A 11 3.52 -12.84 -4.13
C SER A 11 3.90 -11.39 -3.79
N PHE A 12 4.33 -10.58 -4.76
CA PHE A 12 4.79 -9.21 -4.54
C PHE A 12 4.42 -8.27 -5.71
N LEU A 13 3.76 -7.16 -5.40
CA LEU A 13 3.52 -6.06 -6.32
C LEU A 13 3.91 -4.72 -5.67
N GLY A 14 4.77 -3.95 -6.33
CA GLY A 14 5.12 -2.59 -5.95
C GLY A 14 4.48 -1.57 -6.88
N VAL A 15 4.09 -0.42 -6.34
CA VAL A 15 3.73 0.77 -7.11
C VAL A 15 4.50 1.96 -6.58
N ARG A 16 5.19 2.68 -7.47
CA ARG A 16 5.90 3.92 -7.15
C ARG A 16 5.21 5.09 -7.80
N THR A 17 4.96 6.11 -7.01
CA THR A 17 4.45 7.40 -7.45
C THR A 17 5.46 8.49 -7.06
N ASP A 18 5.16 9.73 -7.42
CA ASP A 18 5.88 10.90 -6.95
C ASP A 18 5.71 11.14 -5.44
N ASP A 19 4.61 10.68 -4.84
CA ASP A 19 4.25 10.90 -3.44
C ASP A 19 4.40 9.68 -2.53
N GLY A 20 4.77 8.50 -3.05
CA GLY A 20 4.95 7.34 -2.20
C GLY A 20 5.37 6.04 -2.88
N LEU A 21 5.60 5.05 -2.03
CA LEU A 21 5.84 3.65 -2.38
C LEU A 21 4.77 2.78 -1.74
N TYR A 22 4.09 1.96 -2.53
CA TYR A 22 3.06 1.04 -2.07
C TYR A 22 3.50 -0.38 -2.40
N ARG A 23 3.41 -1.30 -1.44
CA ARG A 23 3.86 -2.70 -1.59
C ARG A 23 2.78 -3.63 -1.10
N PHE A 24 2.34 -4.52 -1.97
CA PHE A 24 1.38 -5.59 -1.69
C PHE A 24 2.13 -6.90 -1.64
N MET A 25 2.02 -7.62 -0.53
CA MET A 25 2.88 -8.76 -0.23
C MET A 25 2.08 -9.86 0.43
N HIS A 26 2.23 -11.10 -0.02
CA HIS A 26 1.70 -12.23 0.73
C HIS A 26 2.44 -12.34 2.06
N THR A 27 1.70 -12.41 3.14
CA THR A 27 2.21 -12.68 4.50
C THR A 27 2.23 -14.18 4.76
N PHE A 28 2.88 -14.58 5.86
CA PHE A 28 3.01 -15.99 6.23
C PHE A 28 1.68 -16.69 6.56
N ASP A 29 0.63 -15.92 6.87
CA ASP A 29 -0.72 -16.43 7.19
C ASP A 29 -1.66 -16.46 5.98
N ALA A 30 -1.10 -16.36 4.76
CA ALA A 30 -1.84 -16.32 3.49
C ALA A 30 -2.76 -15.11 3.31
N SER A 31 -2.64 -14.07 4.14
CA SER A 31 -3.25 -12.77 3.86
C SER A 31 -2.36 -11.93 2.92
N VAL A 32 -2.92 -10.83 2.41
CA VAL A 32 -2.17 -9.82 1.67
C VAL A 32 -1.95 -8.64 2.60
N GLY A 33 -0.69 -8.38 2.96
CA GLY A 33 -0.28 -7.17 3.65
C GLY A 33 -0.06 -6.04 2.65
N VAL A 34 -0.41 -4.82 3.06
CA VAL A 34 0.01 -3.59 2.38
C VAL A 34 1.01 -2.84 3.27
N GLY A 35 2.11 -2.40 2.67
CA GLY A 35 3.00 -1.42 3.27
C GLY A 35 3.04 -0.18 2.40
N HIS A 36 2.91 1.00 3.01
CA HIS A 36 3.05 2.27 2.32
C HIS A 36 4.10 3.16 2.98
N HIS A 37 4.94 3.75 2.15
CA HIS A 37 5.92 4.74 2.58
C HIS A 37 5.60 6.03 1.83
N ILE A 38 5.04 7.00 2.54
CA ILE A 38 4.48 8.22 1.96
C ILE A 38 5.49 9.36 2.12
N PHE A 39 5.74 10.09 1.02
CA PHE A 39 6.63 11.24 0.97
C PHE A 39 5.90 12.58 1.07
N ALA A 40 4.57 12.57 0.87
CA ALA A 40 3.75 13.76 0.97
C ALA A 40 3.84 14.37 2.38
N GLU A 41 4.15 15.67 2.43
CA GLU A 41 4.26 16.42 3.67
C GLU A 41 2.89 16.62 4.34
N GLY A 42 2.89 16.75 5.67
CA GLY A 42 1.70 17.09 6.44
C GLY A 42 0.72 15.93 6.67
N LEU A 43 1.08 14.70 6.28
CA LEU A 43 0.32 13.51 6.62
C LEU A 43 0.79 12.93 7.95
N ASP A 44 -0.15 12.65 8.83
CA ASP A 44 0.09 11.86 10.04
C ASP A 44 0.11 10.37 9.69
N GLN A 45 1.04 9.63 10.31
CA GLN A 45 1.21 8.21 10.02
C GLN A 45 0.00 7.38 10.47
N GLU A 46 -0.49 7.60 11.69
CA GLU A 46 -1.57 6.81 12.27
C GLU A 46 -2.89 7.07 11.54
N ASP A 47 -3.20 8.33 11.25
CA ASP A 47 -4.37 8.71 10.46
C ASP A 47 -4.32 8.09 9.05
N THR A 48 -3.14 8.07 8.44
CA THR A 48 -2.95 7.45 7.12
C THR A 48 -3.17 5.94 7.16
N GLU A 49 -2.61 5.25 8.15
CA GLU A 49 -2.80 3.81 8.34
C GLU A 49 -4.27 3.46 8.57
N GLN A 50 -4.98 4.24 9.39
CA GLN A 50 -6.42 4.06 9.64
C GLN A 50 -7.26 4.31 8.38
N ALA A 51 -6.94 5.33 7.59
CA ALA A 51 -7.62 5.62 6.34
C ALA A 51 -7.47 4.46 5.34
N TRP A 52 -6.26 3.91 5.21
CA TRP A 52 -5.99 2.74 4.37
C TRP A 52 -6.73 1.50 4.85
N ALA A 53 -6.68 1.19 6.14
CA ALA A 53 -7.39 0.06 6.72
C ALA A 53 -8.91 0.17 6.50
N SER A 54 -9.50 1.35 6.71
CA SER A 54 -10.92 1.61 6.46
C SER A 54 -11.30 1.41 4.99
N TRP A 55 -10.50 1.96 4.08
CA TRP A 55 -10.74 1.83 2.63
C TRP A 55 -10.65 0.39 2.16
N LEU A 56 -9.58 -0.33 2.54
CA LEU A 56 -9.41 -1.74 2.18
C LEU A 56 -10.51 -2.61 2.74
N THR A 57 -10.88 -2.40 4.01
CA THR A 57 -11.99 -3.15 4.64
C THR A 57 -13.26 -3.01 3.80
N LYS A 58 -13.63 -1.79 3.43
CA LYS A 58 -14.83 -1.49 2.62
C LYS A 58 -14.77 -2.02 1.19
N LEU A 59 -13.59 -2.27 0.64
CA LEU A 59 -13.44 -2.81 -0.71
C LEU A 59 -13.69 -4.31 -0.77
N PHE A 60 -13.46 -5.02 0.34
CA PHE A 60 -13.56 -6.47 0.42
C PHE A 60 -14.76 -6.95 1.26
N THR A 61 -15.64 -6.04 1.67
CA THR A 61 -16.96 -6.33 2.27
C THR A 61 -18.10 -5.80 1.42
#